data_AF-A0A2N0LJ03-F1
#
_entry.id   AF-A0A2N0LJ03-F1
#
_cell.length_a   1.000
_cell.length_b   1.000
_cell.length_c   1.000
_cell.angle_alpha   90.00
_cell.angle_beta   90.00
_cell.angle_gamma   90.00
#
_symmetry.space_group_name_H-M   'P 1'
#
loop_
_entity.id
_entity.type
_entity.pdbx_description
1 polymer ?
#
loop_
_entity_poly.entity_id
_entity_poly.type
_entity_poly.pdbx_seq_one_letter_code
_entity_poly.pdbx_strand_id
1 'polypeptide(L)' 'MSFEPAAGRAGVAFMRDRETRSIWQVLTRQAVEGELSGERLERLPSHYSCWLDWSDFYTETELYAAATG' A
#
# COMPACT_ATOMS: atom_id res chain seq x y z
N MET A 1 7.58 -7.10 7.08
CA MET A 1 6.24 -6.51 7.25
C MET A 1 5.36 -6.71 6.02
N SER A 2 4.34 -7.56 6.16
CA SER A 2 3.33 -7.82 5.12
C SER A 2 1.96 -7.40 5.64
N PHE A 3 1.10 -6.88 4.77
CA PHE A 3 -0.18 -6.30 5.16
C PHE A 3 -1.38 -7.03 4.55
N GLU A 4 -2.51 -6.97 5.24
CA GLU A 4 -3.83 -7.35 4.72
C GLU A 4 -4.84 -6.19 4.91
N PRO A 5 -5.88 -6.07 4.07
CA PRO A 5 -6.91 -5.05 4.26
C PRO A 5 -7.57 -5.19 5.64
N ALA A 6 -7.78 -4.06 6.32
CA ALA A 6 -8.57 -4.00 7.55
C ALA A 6 -9.87 -3.22 7.31
N ALA A 7 -10.89 -3.51 8.11
CA ALA A 7 -12.16 -2.79 8.04
C ALA A 7 -11.93 -1.29 8.22
N GLY A 8 -12.54 -0.48 7.35
CA GLY A 8 -12.41 0.97 7.36
C GLY A 8 -13.76 1.65 7.16
N ARG A 9 -13.78 2.96 7.40
CA ARG A 9 -14.89 3.83 7.03
C ARG A 9 -14.66 4.39 5.62
N ALA A 10 -15.72 4.78 4.93
CA ALA A 10 -15.62 5.41 3.62
C ALA A 10 -14.59 6.56 3.64
N GLY A 11 -13.65 6.53 2.68
CA GLY A 11 -12.58 7.52 2.55
C GLY A 11 -11.36 7.31 3.46
N VAL A 12 -11.34 6.29 4.33
CA VAL A 12 -10.18 5.96 5.15
C VAL A 12 -9.80 4.50 5.01
N ALA A 13 -8.67 4.25 4.35
CA ALA A 13 -8.10 2.93 4.22
C ALA A 13 -7.28 2.54 5.46
N PHE A 14 -7.50 1.32 5.93
CA PHE A 14 -6.71 0.69 7.00
C PHE A 14 -6.12 -0.63 6.51
N MET A 15 -4.97 -0.98 7.07
CA MET A 15 -4.30 -2.25 6.84
C MET A 15 -3.89 -2.87 8.17
N ARG A 16 -3.90 -4.19 8.23
CA ARG A 16 -3.37 -4.95 9.36
C ARG A 16 -2.04 -5.55 8.98
N ASP A 17 -1.03 -5.28 9.81
CA ASP A 17 0.25 -5.99 9.71
C ASP A 17 0.06 -7.45 10.14
N ARG A 18 0.58 -8.38 9.36
CA ARG A 18 0.52 -9.82 9.65
C ARG A 18 1.46 -10.24 10.78
N GLU A 19 2.56 -9.51 10.99
CA GLU A 19 3.60 -9.84 11.99
C GLU A 19 3.16 -9.39 13.39
N THR A 20 2.84 -8.10 13.57
CA THR A 20 2.50 -7.52 14.88
C THR A 20 1.00 -7.37 15.13
N ARG A 21 0.17 -7.66 14.13
CA ARG A 21 -1.30 -7.48 14.17
C ARG A 21 -1.74 -6.03 14.37
N SER A 22 -0.81 -5.07 14.28
CA SER A 22 -1.07 -3.63 14.37
C SER A 22 -1.93 -3.13 13.22
N ILE A 23 -2.80 -2.15 13.49
CA ILE A 23 -3.68 -1.51 12.50
C ILE A 23 -3.06 -0.18 12.08
N TRP A 24 -2.89 -0.02 10.77
CA TRP A 24 -2.23 1.11 10.15
C TRP A 24 -3.21 1.89 9.29
N GLN A 25 -3.29 3.20 9.51
CA GLN A 25 -4.00 4.08 8.59
C GLN A 25 -3.10 4.39 7.39
N VAL A 26 -3.52 3.97 6.19
CA VAL A 26 -2.64 3.88 5.01
C VAL A 26 -2.03 5.21 4.61
N LEU A 27 -2.85 6.27 4.53
CA LEU A 27 -2.40 7.57 4.01
C LEU A 27 -1.44 8.28 4.97
N THR A 28 -1.72 8.21 6.26
CA THR A 28 -0.90 8.84 7.31
C THR A 28 0.31 7.99 7.70
N ARG A 29 0.29 6.70 7.35
CA ARG A 29 1.29 5.68 7.71
C ARG A 29 1.41 5.45 9.21
N GLN A 30 0.40 5.85 9.98
CA GLN A 30 0.41 5.76 11.42
C GLN A 30 -0.25 4.47 11.88
N ALA A 31 0.42 3.75 12.78
CA ALA A 31 -0.19 2.69 13.54
C ALA A 31 -1.13 3.32 14.58
N VAL A 32 -2.40 2.99 14.48
CA VAL A 32 -3.46 3.53 15.34
C VAL A 32 -3.86 2.56 16.44
N GLU A 33 -3.59 1.26 16.25
CA GLU A 33 -3.91 0.20 17.22
C GLU A 33 -2.86 -0.93 17.15
N GLY A 34 -2.76 -1.70 18.23
CA GLY A 34 -1.87 -2.85 18.33
C GLY A 34 -0.50 -2.50 18.92
N GLU A 35 0.42 -3.45 18.81
CA GLU A 35 1.75 -3.40 19.43
C GLU A 35 2.55 -2.16 19.04
N LEU A 36 2.43 -1.73 17.78
CA LEU A 36 3.18 -0.60 17.24
C LEU A 36 2.39 0.73 17.29
N SER A 37 1.31 0.82 18.07
CA SER A 37 0.48 2.03 18.12
C SER A 37 1.31 3.28 18.45
N GLY A 38 1.10 4.35 17.66
CA GLY A 38 1.88 5.59 17.73
C GLY A 38 3.05 5.65 16.75
N GLU A 39 3.53 4.50 16.27
CA GLU A 39 4.61 4.44 15.27
C GLU A 39 4.15 4.93 13.90
N ARG A 40 5.12 5.34 13.07
CA ARG A 40 4.88 5.80 11.71
C ARG A 40 5.86 5.16 10.73
N LEU A 41 5.34 4.49 9.69
CA LEU A 41 6.19 3.92 8.63
C LEU A 41 6.89 5.01 7.85
N GLU A 42 8.12 4.76 7.44
CA GLU A 42 8.83 5.61 6.49
C GLU A 42 8.10 5.62 5.14
N ARG A 43 8.04 6.80 4.50
CA ARG A 43 7.43 6.92 3.18
C ARG A 43 8.52 6.65 2.14
N LEU A 44 8.34 5.57 1.39
CA LEU A 44 9.16 5.33 0.21
C LEU A 44 8.73 6.28 -0.92
N PRO A 45 9.68 6.70 -1.78
CA PRO A 45 9.35 7.45 -2.98
C PRO A 45 8.32 6.68 -3.82
N SER A 46 7.26 7.37 -4.21
CA SER A 46 6.25 6.86 -5.13
C SER A 46 5.90 7.93 -6.15
N HIS A 47 5.43 7.48 -7.31
CA HIS A 47 4.93 8.37 -8.34
C HIS A 47 3.51 7.93 -8.72
N TYR A 48 2.68 8.89 -9.10
CA TYR A 48 1.37 8.62 -9.70
C TYR A 48 1.47 8.96 -11.18
N SER A 49 1.24 7.97 -12.04
CA SER A 49 1.07 8.19 -13.48
C SER A 49 -0.07 7.38 -14.03
N CYS A 50 -0.65 7.91 -15.11
CA CYS A 50 -1.49 7.13 -16.00
C CYS A 50 -0.62 6.13 -16.77
N TRP A 51 -1.23 5.03 -17.21
CA TRP A 51 -0.52 4.03 -18.01
C TRP A 51 0.15 4.62 -19.25
N LEU A 52 -0.53 5.53 -19.95
CA LEU A 52 0.00 6.17 -21.17
C LEU A 52 1.31 6.92 -20.91
N ASP A 53 1.36 7.75 -19.87
CA ASP A 53 2.58 8.46 -19.49
C ASP A 53 3.68 7.46 -19.08
N TRP A 54 3.33 6.45 -18.28
CA TRP A 54 4.29 5.43 -17.85
C TRP A 54 4.93 4.70 -19.04
N SER A 55 4.12 4.26 -20.02
CA SER A 55 4.62 3.54 -21.18
C SER A 55 5.50 4.40 -22.09
N ASP A 56 5.24 5.71 -22.17
CA ASP A 56 6.04 6.64 -22.97
C ASP A 56 7.43 6.90 -22.33
N PHE A 57 7.50 7.00 -21.00
CA PHE A 57 8.75 7.25 -20.27
C PHE A 57 9.55 5.98 -19.94
N TYR A 58 8.88 4.82 -19.79
CA TYR A 58 9.47 3.55 -19.40
C TYR A 58 9.17 2.46 -20.42
N THR A 59 9.71 2.64 -21.63
CA THR A 59 9.46 1.78 -22.79
C THR A 59 9.86 0.30 -22.62
N GLU A 60 10.81 0.02 -21.72
CA GLU A 60 11.26 -1.34 -21.40
C GLU A 60 10.33 -2.07 -20.39
N THR A 61 9.25 -1.44 -19.94
CA THR A 61 8.31 -2.05 -19.00
C THR A 61 7.60 -3.25 -19.65
N GLU A 62 7.76 -4.43 -19.06
CA GLU A 62 7.06 -5.64 -19.49
C GLU A 62 5.63 -5.72 -18.92
N LEU A 63 4.68 -6.13 -19.77
CA LEU A 63 3.31 -6.40 -19.37
C LEU A 63 3.11 -7.90 -19.11
N TYR A 64 2.76 -8.25 -17.88
CA TYR A 64 2.39 -9.61 -17.50
C TYR A 64 0.87 -9.75 -17.52
N ALA A 65 0.35 -10.57 -18.44
CA ALA A 65 -1.06 -10.94 -18.42
C ALA A 65 -1.34 -11.85 -17.21
N ALA A 66 -2.54 -11.76 -16.63
CA ALA A 66 -2.97 -12.72 -15.63
C ALA A 66 -2.94 -14.12 -16.24
N ALA A 67 -2.28 -15.07 -15.56
CA ALA A 67 -2.29 -16.47 -15.96
C ALA A 67 -3.75 -16.94 -16.03
N THR A 68 -4.26 -17.08 -17.25
CA THR A 68 -5.57 -17.67 -17.48
C THR A 68 -5.34 -19.17 -17.44
N GLY A 69 -5.73 -19.80 -16.32
CA GLY A 69 -5.71 -21.25 -16.15
C GLY A 69 -6.84 -21.93 -16.92
#